data_AF-A0A532TDF6-F1
#
_entry.id   AF-A0A532TDF6-F1
#
_cell.length_a   1.000
_cell.length_b   1.000
_cell.length_c   1.000
_cell.angle_alpha   90.00
_cell.angle_beta   90.00
_cell.angle_gamma   90.00
#
_symmetry.space_group_name_H-M   'P 1'
#
loop_
_entity.id
_entity.type
_entity.pdbx_description
1 polymer ?
#
loop_
_entity_poly.entity_id
_entity_poly.type
_entity_poly.pdbx_seq_one_letter_code
_entity_poly.pdbx_strand_id
1 'polypeptide(L)'
;MGWGRVIGSGCLGMLCLIPMAWISFSLLDLTSSVTGGLINNLNDAIASIGSLLGSELGPVAGILSFFASAFLGLILILLFPIHWCIFYRPDDVLLLISVVLPWILCCTITSAIFAHSPRGGIHTSLAIGIGYLIPAMVIYLAISLIPGGYGSLIGGVVDGAVSGLTDLPYLLAVFTAILEGCLVGAVFGGFIGSLKYKPTEGTAQPKVRKSKGKAEEVQEPSLDSSELCPNCKAKLVPGNEFCTNCGSAIEAK
;
A
#
# COMPACT_ATOMS: atom_id res chain seq x y z
N MET A 1 7.22 16.27 5.65
CA MET A 1 7.71 16.26 4.24
C MET A 1 7.07 17.45 3.55
N GLY A 2 7.78 18.11 2.63
CA GLY A 2 7.17 19.16 1.81
C GLY A 2 6.07 18.58 0.94
N TRP A 3 4.95 19.31 0.80
CA TRP A 3 3.75 18.84 0.10
C TRP A 3 4.05 18.44 -1.37
N GLY A 4 4.94 19.17 -2.04
CA GLY A 4 5.37 18.85 -3.40
C GLY A 4 6.06 17.50 -3.54
N ARG A 5 6.79 17.02 -2.51
CA ARG A 5 7.39 15.68 -2.56
C ARG A 5 6.32 14.58 -2.50
N VAL A 6 5.29 14.78 -1.67
CA VAL A 6 4.18 13.82 -1.51
C VAL A 6 3.39 13.69 -2.82
N ILE A 7 3.08 14.83 -3.45
CA ILE A 7 2.39 14.87 -4.74
C ILE A 7 3.27 14.21 -5.82
N GLY A 8 4.55 14.56 -5.89
CA GLY A 8 5.48 13.98 -6.88
C GLY A 8 5.63 12.46 -6.72
N SER A 9 5.79 11.96 -5.49
CA SER A 9 5.87 10.53 -5.23
C SER A 9 4.56 9.81 -5.49
N GLY A 10 3.42 10.45 -5.20
CA GLY A 10 2.09 9.92 -5.50
C GLY A 10 1.87 9.76 -7.01
N CYS A 11 2.11 10.83 -7.78
CA CYS A 11 1.97 10.78 -9.25
C CYS A 11 2.91 9.76 -9.89
N LEU A 12 4.19 9.71 -9.49
CA LEU A 12 5.11 8.71 -10.05
C LEU A 12 4.69 7.29 -9.66
N GLY A 13 4.24 7.08 -8.43
CA GLY A 13 3.79 5.75 -8.00
C GLY A 13 2.52 5.30 -8.72
N MET A 14 1.57 6.21 -8.99
CA MET A 14 0.44 5.90 -9.87
C MET A 14 0.90 5.48 -11.27
N LEU A 15 1.83 6.23 -11.87
CA LEU A 15 2.41 5.85 -13.17
C LEU A 15 3.16 4.51 -13.10
N CYS A 16 3.76 4.18 -11.96
CA CYS A 16 4.47 2.92 -11.73
C CYS A 16 3.52 1.73 -11.55
N LEU A 17 2.31 1.92 -11.02
CA LEU A 17 1.35 0.83 -10.85
C LEU A 17 0.81 0.33 -12.21
N ILE A 18 0.72 1.19 -13.23
CA ILE A 18 0.25 0.81 -14.59
C ILE A 18 1.09 -0.33 -15.20
N PRO A 19 2.43 -0.22 -15.36
CA PRO A 19 3.23 -1.32 -15.89
C PRO A 19 3.28 -2.52 -14.93
N MET A 20 3.17 -2.33 -13.61
CA MET A 20 3.11 -3.46 -12.67
C MET A 20 1.79 -4.24 -12.79
N ALA A 21 0.69 -3.52 -13.05
CA ALA A 21 -0.60 -4.12 -13.35
C ALA A 21 -0.56 -4.90 -14.66
N TRP A 22 0.10 -4.36 -15.69
CA TRP A 22 0.36 -5.08 -16.93
C TRP A 22 1.13 -6.39 -16.69
N ILE A 23 2.22 -6.34 -15.92
CA ILE A 23 3.01 -7.53 -15.58
C ILE A 23 2.14 -8.59 -14.92
N SER A 24 1.31 -8.22 -13.94
CA SER A 24 0.41 -9.20 -13.31
C SER A 24 -0.67 -9.70 -14.25
N PHE A 25 -1.18 -8.84 -15.13
CA PHE A 25 -2.20 -9.22 -16.09
C PHE A 25 -1.67 -10.20 -17.14
N SER A 26 -0.47 -9.95 -17.67
CA SER A 26 0.15 -10.76 -18.72
C SER A 26 0.90 -11.98 -18.21
N LEU A 27 1.62 -11.89 -17.08
CA LEU A 27 2.42 -12.99 -16.56
C LEU A 27 1.65 -13.93 -15.64
N LEU A 28 0.69 -13.42 -14.88
CA LEU A 28 -0.05 -14.21 -13.89
C LEU A 28 -1.48 -14.54 -14.34
N ASP A 29 -1.85 -14.13 -15.56
CA ASP A 29 -3.17 -14.37 -16.17
C ASP A 29 -4.33 -14.03 -15.21
N LEU A 30 -4.28 -12.81 -14.69
CA LEU A 30 -5.27 -12.29 -13.74
C LEU A 30 -6.71 -12.44 -14.27
N THR A 31 -6.92 -12.37 -15.59
CA THR A 31 -8.24 -12.54 -16.21
C THR A 31 -8.81 -13.92 -15.98
N SER A 32 -8.06 -14.98 -16.27
CA SER A 32 -8.57 -16.35 -16.12
C SER A 32 -8.81 -16.67 -14.65
N SER A 33 -7.92 -16.21 -13.77
CA SER A 33 -8.02 -16.38 -12.31
C SER A 33 -9.27 -15.69 -11.74
N VAL A 34 -9.52 -14.43 -12.11
CA VAL A 34 -10.68 -13.66 -11.66
C VAL A 34 -11.98 -14.22 -12.24
N THR A 35 -12.01 -14.48 -13.55
CA THR A 35 -13.25 -14.84 -14.24
C THR A 35 -13.54 -16.34 -14.18
N GLY A 36 -12.64 -17.17 -13.64
CA GLY A 36 -12.76 -18.63 -13.72
C GLY A 36 -12.76 -19.14 -15.17
N GLY A 37 -12.09 -18.40 -16.07
CA GLY A 37 -12.13 -18.66 -17.51
C GLY A 37 -13.46 -18.29 -18.18
N LEU A 38 -14.31 -17.46 -17.56
CA LEU A 38 -15.54 -16.98 -18.23
C LEU A 38 -15.22 -16.05 -19.41
N ILE A 39 -14.17 -15.23 -19.28
CA ILE A 39 -13.65 -14.39 -20.36
C ILE A 39 -12.38 -15.04 -20.90
N ASN A 40 -12.53 -16.17 -21.56
CA ASN A 40 -11.44 -16.75 -22.35
C ASN A 40 -11.11 -15.82 -23.52
N ASN A 41 -9.83 -15.74 -23.86
CA ASN A 41 -9.35 -14.96 -25.01
C ASN A 41 -9.57 -13.44 -24.87
N LEU A 42 -9.70 -12.88 -23.67
CA LEU A 42 -9.72 -11.41 -23.51
C LEU A 42 -8.42 -10.78 -24.01
N ASN A 43 -7.29 -11.45 -23.74
CA ASN A 43 -6.00 -11.09 -24.31
C ASN A 43 -6.02 -11.13 -25.84
N ASP A 44 -6.62 -12.16 -26.44
CA ASP A 44 -6.73 -12.25 -27.90
C ASP A 44 -7.77 -11.27 -28.47
N ALA A 45 -8.80 -10.91 -27.71
CA ALA A 45 -9.78 -9.88 -28.05
C ALA A 45 -9.13 -8.50 -28.04
N ILE A 46 -8.32 -8.20 -27.02
CA ILE A 46 -7.53 -6.97 -26.96
C ILE A 46 -6.46 -6.96 -28.05
N ALA A 47 -5.80 -8.10 -28.31
CA ALA A 47 -4.81 -8.24 -29.36
C ALA A 47 -5.43 -8.14 -30.75
N SER A 48 -6.65 -8.65 -30.95
CA SER A 48 -7.39 -8.54 -32.22
C SER A 48 -7.95 -7.15 -32.44
N ILE A 49 -8.42 -6.45 -31.41
CA ILE A 49 -8.71 -5.01 -31.50
C ILE A 49 -7.42 -4.25 -31.85
N GLY A 50 -6.31 -4.60 -31.21
CA GLY A 50 -4.99 -4.05 -31.48
C GLY A 50 -4.51 -4.34 -32.92
N SER A 51 -4.80 -5.51 -33.48
CA SER A 51 -4.40 -5.88 -34.85
C SER A 51 -5.32 -5.26 -35.90
N LEU A 52 -6.61 -5.12 -35.60
CA LEU A 52 -7.61 -4.50 -36.47
C LEU A 52 -7.44 -2.98 -36.54
N LEU A 53 -6.99 -2.35 -35.45
CA LEU A 53 -6.46 -0.98 -35.47
C LEU A 53 -5.03 -0.94 -36.03
N GLY A 54 -4.26 -2.00 -35.84
CA GLY A 54 -2.82 -2.01 -36.06
C GLY A 54 -2.36 -2.15 -37.51
N SER A 55 -3.18 -2.70 -38.40
CA SER A 55 -2.87 -2.76 -39.84
C SER A 55 -2.67 -1.37 -40.46
N GLU A 56 -3.27 -0.33 -39.87
CA GLU A 56 -3.16 1.07 -40.31
C GLU A 56 -2.16 1.88 -39.44
N LEU A 57 -1.88 1.45 -38.21
CA LEU A 57 -1.16 2.21 -37.19
C LEU A 57 0.29 1.75 -36.92
N GLY A 58 0.73 0.61 -37.44
CA GLY A 58 2.12 0.16 -37.35
C GLY A 58 2.63 -0.01 -35.90
N PRO A 59 3.82 0.50 -35.52
CA PRO A 59 4.38 0.36 -34.16
C PRO A 59 3.48 0.91 -33.04
N VAL A 60 2.57 1.83 -33.38
CA VAL A 60 1.61 2.43 -32.44
C VAL A 60 0.61 1.39 -31.94
N ALA A 61 0.31 0.36 -32.73
CA ALA A 61 -0.59 -0.72 -32.36
C ALA A 61 -0.14 -1.50 -31.12
N GLY A 62 1.17 -1.81 -31.05
CA GLY A 62 1.77 -2.51 -29.92
C GLY A 62 1.77 -1.66 -28.64
N ILE A 63 1.91 -0.34 -28.78
CA ILE A 63 1.82 0.58 -27.65
C ILE A 63 0.37 0.63 -27.13
N LEU A 64 -0.60 0.69 -28.03
CA LEU A 64 -2.02 0.71 -27.66
C LEU A 64 -2.46 -0.58 -26.96
N SER A 65 -2.03 -1.74 -27.43
CA SER A 65 -2.34 -3.02 -26.79
C SER A 65 -1.69 -3.16 -25.41
N PHE A 66 -0.46 -2.65 -25.25
CA PHE A 66 0.20 -2.56 -23.94
C PHE A 66 -0.63 -1.70 -22.98
N PHE A 67 -1.02 -0.48 -23.37
CA PHE A 67 -1.83 0.37 -22.50
C PHE A 67 -3.21 -0.23 -22.21
N ALA A 68 -3.87 -0.83 -23.20
CA ALA A 68 -5.18 -1.45 -23.01
C ALA A 68 -5.11 -2.58 -21.96
N SER A 69 -4.14 -3.48 -22.07
CA SER A 69 -3.93 -4.56 -21.10
C SER A 69 -3.47 -4.04 -19.73
N ALA A 70 -2.64 -3.00 -19.70
CA ALA A 70 -2.22 -2.35 -18.45
C ALA A 70 -3.39 -1.70 -17.70
N PHE A 71 -4.26 -0.97 -18.43
CA PHE A 71 -5.46 -0.35 -17.87
C PHE A 71 -6.46 -1.39 -17.40
N LEU A 72 -6.66 -2.47 -18.16
CA LEU A 72 -7.54 -3.55 -17.75
C LEU A 72 -7.02 -4.25 -16.48
N GLY A 73 -5.73 -4.58 -16.43
CA GLY A 73 -5.09 -5.11 -15.23
C GLY A 73 -5.25 -4.16 -14.04
N LEU A 74 -5.06 -2.86 -14.27
CA LEU A 74 -5.26 -1.84 -13.24
C LEU A 74 -6.71 -1.81 -12.75
N ILE A 75 -7.70 -1.85 -13.65
CA ILE A 75 -9.12 -1.90 -13.29
C ILE A 75 -9.39 -3.13 -12.42
N LEU A 76 -8.91 -4.31 -12.80
CA LEU A 76 -9.11 -5.53 -12.02
C LEU A 76 -8.48 -5.42 -10.62
N ILE A 77 -7.25 -4.93 -10.51
CA ILE A 77 -6.57 -4.73 -9.22
C ILE A 77 -7.30 -3.70 -8.35
N LEU A 78 -7.89 -2.67 -8.98
CA LEU A 78 -8.69 -1.66 -8.29
C LEU A 78 -10.11 -2.14 -7.97
N LEU A 79 -10.56 -3.24 -8.57
CA LEU A 79 -11.93 -3.72 -8.41
C LEU A 79 -12.03 -4.80 -7.33
N PHE A 80 -11.03 -5.67 -7.21
CA PHE A 80 -11.05 -6.84 -6.33
C PHE A 80 -10.31 -6.57 -5.02
N PRO A 81 -11.02 -6.43 -3.88
CA PRO A 81 -10.38 -6.27 -2.59
C PRO A 81 -9.61 -7.52 -2.18
N ILE A 82 -8.51 -7.34 -1.46
CA ILE A 82 -7.66 -8.43 -0.97
C ILE A 82 -8.44 -9.30 0.00
N HIS A 83 -9.23 -8.71 0.91
CA HIS A 83 -10.06 -9.48 1.83
C HIS A 83 -11.07 -10.36 1.08
N TRP A 84 -11.69 -9.84 0.01
CA TRP A 84 -12.65 -10.59 -0.78
C TRP A 84 -12.00 -11.83 -1.39
N CYS A 85 -10.81 -11.68 -1.98
CA CYS A 85 -10.04 -12.81 -2.51
C CYS A 85 -9.76 -13.87 -1.43
N ILE A 86 -9.41 -13.44 -0.21
CA ILE A 86 -9.13 -14.35 0.91
C ILE A 86 -10.39 -15.09 1.38
N PHE A 87 -11.53 -14.40 1.48
CA PHE A 87 -12.77 -14.99 2.00
C PHE A 87 -13.47 -15.91 1.00
N TYR A 88 -13.52 -15.52 -0.27
CA TYR A 88 -14.32 -16.22 -1.28
C TYR A 88 -13.51 -17.18 -2.15
N ARG A 89 -12.20 -16.97 -2.27
CA ARG A 89 -11.29 -17.80 -3.08
C ARG A 89 -9.99 -18.13 -2.32
N PRO A 90 -10.07 -18.67 -1.09
CA PRO A 90 -8.87 -18.96 -0.28
C PRO A 90 -7.91 -19.95 -0.96
N ASP A 91 -8.43 -20.84 -1.79
CA ASP A 91 -7.65 -21.87 -2.49
C ASP A 91 -6.93 -21.33 -3.73
N ASP A 92 -7.33 -20.16 -4.25
CA ASP A 92 -6.75 -19.55 -5.43
C ASP A 92 -5.61 -18.59 -5.05
N VAL A 93 -4.50 -19.18 -4.63
CA VAL A 93 -3.29 -18.44 -4.23
C VAL A 93 -2.76 -17.58 -5.37
N LEU A 94 -2.95 -18.01 -6.63
CA LEU A 94 -2.48 -17.26 -7.79
C LEU A 94 -3.27 -15.96 -7.97
N LEU A 95 -4.59 -15.99 -7.79
CA LEU A 95 -5.41 -14.77 -7.75
C LEU A 95 -4.92 -13.81 -6.66
N LEU A 96 -4.69 -14.30 -5.44
CA LEU A 96 -4.21 -13.47 -4.34
C LEU A 96 -2.86 -12.83 -4.67
N ILE A 97 -1.89 -13.61 -5.17
CA ILE A 97 -0.59 -13.09 -5.60
C ILE A 97 -0.76 -12.06 -6.71
N SER A 98 -1.63 -12.32 -7.69
CA SER A 98 -1.84 -11.42 -8.83
C SER A 98 -2.46 -10.08 -8.43
N VAL A 99 -3.36 -10.07 -7.45
CA VAL A 99 -3.92 -8.81 -6.93
C VAL A 99 -2.89 -8.06 -6.08
N VAL A 100 -2.11 -8.78 -5.26
CA VAL A 100 -1.22 -8.18 -4.25
C VAL A 100 0.13 -7.74 -4.83
N LEU A 101 0.72 -8.52 -5.74
CA LEU A 101 2.07 -8.31 -6.26
C LEU A 101 2.26 -6.93 -6.93
N PRO A 102 1.33 -6.41 -7.75
CA PRO A 102 1.43 -5.08 -8.34
C PRO A 102 1.57 -3.97 -7.30
N TRP A 103 0.81 -4.05 -6.21
CA TRP A 103 0.90 -3.09 -5.10
C TRP A 103 2.25 -3.16 -4.41
N ILE A 104 2.75 -4.36 -4.14
CA ILE A 104 4.08 -4.56 -3.54
C ILE A 104 5.16 -3.98 -4.45
N LEU A 105 5.18 -4.36 -5.73
CA LEU A 105 6.21 -3.90 -6.68
C LEU A 105 6.16 -2.39 -6.88
N CYS A 106 4.98 -1.82 -7.11
CA CYS A 106 4.79 -0.38 -7.22
C CYS A 106 5.30 0.35 -5.96
N CYS A 107 4.83 -0.04 -4.77
CA CYS A 107 5.16 0.68 -3.54
C CYS A 107 6.64 0.50 -3.15
N THR A 108 7.24 -0.65 -3.39
CA THR A 108 8.67 -0.91 -3.13
C THR A 108 9.56 -0.10 -4.06
N ILE A 109 9.30 -0.10 -5.36
CA ILE A 109 10.08 0.67 -6.35
C ILE A 109 9.96 2.18 -6.05
N THR A 110 8.74 2.66 -5.84
CA THR A 110 8.50 4.09 -5.58
C THR A 110 9.12 4.53 -4.24
N SER A 111 9.01 3.69 -3.20
CA SER A 111 9.67 3.94 -1.92
C SER A 111 11.19 3.85 -2.03
N ALA A 112 11.73 2.94 -2.84
CA ALA A 112 13.17 2.90 -3.09
C ALA A 112 13.65 4.21 -3.73
N ILE A 113 12.88 4.83 -4.60
CA ILE A 113 13.29 6.09 -5.24
C ILE A 113 13.23 7.27 -4.25
N PHE A 114 12.16 7.38 -3.46
CA PHE A 114 11.88 8.61 -2.70
C PHE A 114 12.02 8.52 -1.17
N ALA A 115 12.04 7.32 -0.58
CA ALA A 115 12.07 7.15 0.86
C ALA A 115 13.50 7.06 1.40
N HIS A 116 13.83 7.97 2.33
CA HIS A 116 15.09 7.94 3.09
C HIS A 116 14.88 7.53 4.56
N SER A 117 13.67 7.12 4.92
CA SER A 117 13.31 6.69 6.27
C SER A 117 12.07 5.77 6.22
N PRO A 118 11.80 4.97 7.27
CA PRO A 118 10.64 4.09 7.31
C PRO A 118 9.32 4.86 7.17
N ARG A 119 9.21 6.00 7.87
CA ARG A 119 8.06 6.92 7.75
C ARG A 119 7.93 7.46 6.32
N GLY A 120 9.07 7.72 5.67
CA GLY A 120 9.16 8.03 4.24
C GLY A 120 8.38 7.05 3.38
N GLY A 121 8.71 5.76 3.50
CA GLY A 121 8.12 4.72 2.67
C GLY A 121 6.64 4.48 2.94
N ILE A 122 6.21 4.56 4.21
CA ILE A 122 4.79 4.49 4.58
C ILE A 122 4.01 5.64 3.93
N HIS A 123 4.51 6.87 4.04
CA HIS A 123 3.85 8.04 3.46
C HIS A 123 3.83 8.00 1.93
N THR A 124 4.90 7.53 1.29
CA THR A 124 4.94 7.34 -0.17
C THR A 124 3.84 6.39 -0.61
N SER A 125 3.71 5.24 0.05
CA SER A 125 2.71 4.22 -0.32
C SER A 125 1.28 4.71 -0.10
N LEU A 126 1.03 5.42 1.01
CA LEU A 126 -0.27 6.05 1.27
C LEU A 126 -0.60 7.14 0.23
N ALA A 127 0.40 7.91 -0.21
CA ALA A 127 0.21 8.92 -1.25
C ALA A 127 -0.22 8.31 -2.59
N ILE A 128 0.27 7.12 -2.93
CA ILE A 128 -0.16 6.37 -4.12
C ILE A 128 -1.64 5.95 -3.99
N GLY A 129 -2.02 5.39 -2.84
CA GLY A 129 -3.41 5.01 -2.56
C GLY A 129 -4.38 6.20 -2.65
N ILE A 130 -4.06 7.31 -1.99
CA ILE A 130 -4.84 8.56 -2.10
C ILE A 130 -4.87 9.05 -3.55
N GLY A 131 -3.75 8.94 -4.26
CA GLY A 131 -3.63 9.27 -5.67
C GLY A 131 -4.61 8.52 -6.56
N TYR A 132 -4.95 7.27 -6.24
CA TYR A 132 -5.98 6.49 -6.95
C TYR A 132 -7.40 6.71 -6.44
N LEU A 133 -7.60 6.97 -5.14
CA LEU A 133 -8.91 7.24 -4.58
C LEU A 133 -9.56 8.49 -5.18
N ILE A 134 -8.79 9.56 -5.37
CA ILE A 134 -9.29 10.82 -5.93
C ILE A 134 -9.86 10.63 -7.35
N PRO A 135 -9.10 10.13 -8.35
CA PRO A 135 -9.62 9.94 -9.69
C PRO A 135 -10.75 8.90 -9.73
N ALA A 136 -10.70 7.84 -8.92
CA ALA A 136 -11.81 6.89 -8.84
C ALA A 136 -13.12 7.57 -8.40
N MET A 137 -13.06 8.42 -7.38
CA MET A 137 -14.20 9.24 -6.94
C MET A 137 -14.68 10.20 -8.03
N VAL A 138 -13.75 10.91 -8.67
CA VAL A 138 -14.08 11.86 -9.73
C VAL A 138 -14.76 11.16 -10.90
N ILE A 139 -14.26 9.99 -11.31
CA ILE A 139 -14.85 9.18 -12.40
C ILE A 139 -16.27 8.75 -12.02
N TYR A 140 -16.46 8.22 -10.80
CA TYR A 140 -17.79 7.80 -10.34
C TYR A 140 -18.81 8.94 -10.32
N LEU A 141 -18.40 10.12 -9.81
CA LEU A 141 -19.24 11.32 -9.82
C LEU A 141 -19.50 11.83 -11.23
N ALA A 142 -18.48 11.79 -12.11
CA ALA A 142 -18.62 12.20 -13.50
C ALA A 142 -19.61 11.33 -14.28
N ILE A 143 -19.59 10.00 -14.07
CA ILE A 143 -20.57 9.07 -14.67
C ILE A 143 -21.99 9.45 -14.23
N SER A 144 -22.17 9.79 -12.96
CA SER A 144 -23.47 10.19 -12.41
C SER A 144 -24.00 11.50 -13.00
N LEU A 145 -23.13 12.35 -13.54
CA LEU A 145 -23.47 13.64 -14.14
C LEU A 145 -23.78 13.56 -15.65
N ILE A 146 -23.66 12.38 -16.28
CA ILE A 146 -23.95 12.21 -17.71
C ILE A 146 -25.45 12.46 -17.96
N PRO A 147 -25.82 13.50 -18.75
CA PRO A 147 -27.21 13.86 -19.00
C PRO A 147 -27.98 12.77 -19.76
N GLY A 148 -29.32 12.84 -19.71
CA GLY A 148 -30.18 11.96 -20.51
C GLY A 148 -30.42 10.56 -19.93
N GLY A 149 -30.21 10.37 -18.62
CA GLY A 149 -30.47 9.10 -17.93
C GLY A 149 -29.40 8.02 -18.14
N TYR A 150 -28.49 8.21 -19.12
CA TYR A 150 -27.37 7.30 -19.36
C TYR A 150 -26.44 7.17 -18.15
N GLY A 151 -26.21 8.25 -17.38
CA GLY A 151 -25.41 8.18 -16.16
C GLY A 151 -25.99 7.24 -15.11
N SER A 152 -27.31 7.26 -14.90
CA SER A 152 -28.01 6.34 -13.99
C SER A 152 -28.02 4.91 -14.52
N LEU A 153 -28.14 4.72 -15.84
CA LEU A 153 -28.09 3.40 -16.46
C LEU A 153 -26.69 2.78 -16.32
N ILE A 154 -25.65 3.51 -16.74
CA ILE A 154 -24.26 3.07 -16.66
C ILE A 154 -23.88 2.85 -15.20
N GLY A 155 -24.19 3.79 -14.31
CA GLY A 155 -23.94 3.66 -12.88
C GLY A 155 -24.62 2.43 -12.29
N GLY A 156 -25.89 2.18 -12.61
CA GLY A 156 -26.62 1.01 -12.14
C GLY A 156 -26.09 -0.32 -12.70
N VAL A 157 -25.71 -0.35 -13.97
CA VAL A 157 -25.10 -1.55 -14.59
C VAL A 157 -23.73 -1.85 -13.99
N VAL A 158 -22.89 -0.83 -13.82
CA VAL A 158 -21.56 -0.98 -13.20
C VAL A 158 -21.71 -1.42 -11.75
N ASP A 159 -22.57 -0.77 -10.98
CA ASP A 159 -22.77 -1.11 -9.56
C ASP A 159 -23.35 -2.52 -9.40
N GLY A 160 -24.32 -2.90 -10.24
CA GLY A 160 -24.89 -4.26 -10.25
C GLY A 160 -23.88 -5.33 -10.66
N ALA A 161 -23.06 -5.08 -11.69
CA ALA A 161 -22.02 -6.01 -12.11
C ALA A 161 -20.96 -6.20 -11.01
N VAL A 162 -20.55 -5.12 -10.35
CA VAL A 162 -19.49 -5.16 -9.34
C VAL A 162 -19.99 -5.73 -8.02
N SER A 163 -21.23 -5.42 -7.64
CA SER A 163 -21.92 -6.09 -6.53
C SER A 163 -22.06 -7.58 -6.78
N GLY A 164 -22.41 -8.00 -8.00
CA GLY A 164 -22.44 -9.42 -8.36
C GLY A 164 -21.07 -10.12 -8.36
N LEU A 165 -19.99 -9.37 -8.60
CA LEU A 165 -18.62 -9.90 -8.63
C LEU A 165 -17.94 -9.91 -7.25
N THR A 166 -18.21 -8.91 -6.40
CA THR A 166 -17.46 -8.63 -5.17
C THR A 166 -18.32 -8.57 -3.90
N ASP A 167 -19.63 -8.75 -4.03
CA ASP A 167 -20.64 -8.53 -2.97
C ASP A 167 -20.63 -7.11 -2.37
N LEU A 168 -20.01 -6.15 -3.07
CA LEU A 168 -19.85 -4.76 -2.64
C LEU A 168 -20.30 -3.81 -3.76
N PRO A 169 -20.98 -2.69 -3.42
CA PRO A 169 -21.23 -1.65 -4.41
C PRO A 169 -19.90 -1.12 -4.94
N TYR A 170 -19.89 -0.66 -6.18
CA TYR A 170 -18.69 -0.29 -6.94
C TYR A 170 -17.75 0.61 -6.14
N LEU A 171 -18.29 1.67 -5.53
CA LEU A 171 -17.49 2.62 -4.77
C LEU A 171 -16.78 1.95 -3.58
N LEU A 172 -17.49 1.08 -2.86
CA LEU A 172 -16.94 0.41 -1.70
C LEU A 172 -15.92 -0.66 -2.10
N ALA A 173 -16.17 -1.40 -3.18
CA ALA A 173 -15.22 -2.35 -3.76
C ALA A 173 -13.91 -1.63 -4.13
N VAL A 174 -13.98 -0.53 -4.88
CA VAL A 174 -12.80 0.22 -5.29
C VAL A 174 -12.05 0.84 -4.12
N PHE A 175 -12.78 1.40 -3.15
CA PHE A 175 -12.18 2.00 -1.97
C PHE A 175 -11.44 0.96 -1.13
N THR A 176 -12.08 -0.17 -0.86
CA THR A 176 -11.49 -1.24 -0.05
C THR A 176 -10.28 -1.85 -0.77
N ALA A 177 -10.36 -2.10 -2.08
CA ALA A 177 -9.23 -2.58 -2.88
C ALA A 177 -8.02 -1.63 -2.83
N ILE A 178 -8.25 -0.32 -3.00
CA ILE A 178 -7.16 0.67 -2.92
C ILE A 178 -6.58 0.77 -1.51
N LEU A 179 -7.43 0.79 -0.49
CA LEU A 179 -6.97 0.91 0.91
C LEU A 179 -6.16 -0.33 1.32
N GLU A 180 -6.62 -1.53 0.99
CA GLU A 180 -5.89 -2.76 1.30
C GLU A 180 -4.60 -2.87 0.53
N GLY A 181 -4.63 -2.58 -0.77
CA GLY A 181 -3.44 -2.51 -1.62
C GLY A 181 -2.41 -1.51 -1.09
N CYS A 182 -2.86 -0.32 -0.66
CA CYS A 182 -1.96 0.70 -0.11
C CYS A 182 -1.43 0.33 1.29
N LEU A 183 -2.21 -0.41 2.10
CA LEU A 183 -1.76 -0.89 3.40
C LEU A 183 -0.66 -1.95 3.24
N VAL A 184 -0.85 -2.92 2.34
CA VAL A 184 0.20 -3.87 1.97
C VAL A 184 1.42 -3.11 1.44
N GLY A 185 1.20 -2.17 0.52
CA GLY A 185 2.22 -1.30 -0.01
C GLY A 185 2.99 -0.53 1.06
N ALA A 186 2.31 0.00 2.08
CA ALA A 186 2.90 0.77 3.17
C ALA A 186 3.81 -0.08 4.07
N VAL A 187 3.48 -1.35 4.30
CA VAL A 187 4.35 -2.29 5.02
C VAL A 187 5.67 -2.45 4.28
N PHE A 188 5.61 -2.76 2.99
CA PHE A 188 6.81 -2.95 2.17
C PHE A 188 7.57 -1.64 1.91
N GLY A 189 6.87 -0.53 1.71
CA GLY A 189 7.46 0.79 1.58
C GLY A 189 8.21 1.19 2.84
N GLY A 190 7.60 0.98 4.01
CA GLY A 190 8.23 1.19 5.32
C GLY A 190 9.49 0.35 5.51
N PHE A 191 9.44 -0.93 5.10
CA PHE A 191 10.59 -1.82 5.09
C PHE A 191 11.73 -1.27 4.23
N ILE A 192 11.48 -0.92 2.97
CA ILE A 192 12.49 -0.32 2.08
C ILE A 192 13.03 1.00 2.64
N GLY A 193 12.16 1.83 3.22
CA GLY A 193 12.55 3.07 3.88
C GLY A 193 13.47 2.85 5.09
N SER A 194 13.33 1.72 5.79
CA SER A 194 14.20 1.31 6.90
C SER A 194 15.60 0.89 6.43
N LEU A 195 15.69 0.20 5.30
CA LEU A 195 16.98 -0.20 4.71
C LEU A 195 17.82 1.01 4.28
N LYS A 196 17.16 2.10 3.89
CA LYS A 196 17.82 3.35 3.47
C LYS A 196 18.08 4.32 4.63
N TYR A 197 17.62 3.99 5.83
CA TYR A 197 17.74 4.88 6.97
C TYR A 197 19.19 4.90 7.47
N LYS A 198 19.82 6.06 7.40
CA LYS A 198 21.09 6.32 8.08
C LYS A 198 20.78 7.02 9.40
N PRO A 199 20.90 6.37 10.56
CA PRO A 199 20.78 7.06 11.83
C PRO A 199 21.89 8.11 11.88
N THR A 200 21.53 9.36 12.10
CA THR A 200 22.51 10.43 12.31
C THR A 200 23.26 10.08 13.58
N GLU A 201 24.54 9.70 13.46
CA GLU A 201 25.41 9.47 14.62
C GLU A 201 25.39 10.73 15.49
N GLY A 202 24.83 10.62 16.70
CA GLY A 202 24.98 11.61 17.76
C GLY A 202 23.73 12.33 18.28
N THR A 203 22.59 12.42 17.56
CA THR A 203 21.42 13.17 18.09
C THR A 203 20.06 12.71 17.55
N ALA A 204 19.68 11.47 17.84
CA ALA A 204 18.27 11.09 17.71
C ALA A 204 17.92 9.88 18.59
N GLN A 205 17.87 10.09 19.91
CA GLN A 205 16.91 9.29 20.68
C GLN A 205 15.50 9.53 20.12
N PRO A 206 14.64 8.51 20.06
CA PRO A 206 13.29 8.67 19.57
C PRO A 206 12.60 9.71 20.47
N LYS A 207 12.08 10.80 19.88
CA LYS A 207 11.11 11.67 20.56
C LYS A 207 9.88 10.83 20.90
N VAL A 208 9.90 10.19 22.06
CA VAL A 208 8.70 9.83 22.80
C VAL A 208 7.94 11.14 22.93
N ARG A 209 6.79 11.25 22.27
CA ARG A 209 5.86 12.35 22.50
C ARG A 209 5.47 12.27 23.98
N LYS A 210 6.13 13.06 24.84
CA LYS A 210 5.70 13.29 26.22
C LYS A 210 4.24 13.78 26.15
N SER A 211 3.31 12.94 26.59
CA SER A 211 1.99 13.41 27.02
C SER A 211 2.22 14.43 28.12
N LYS A 212 1.58 15.59 28.02
CA LYS A 212 1.55 16.59 29.09
C LYS A 212 0.90 15.96 30.33
N GLY A 213 1.74 15.55 31.28
CA GLY A 213 1.40 15.28 32.68
C GLY A 213 2.21 16.23 33.55
N LYS A 214 1.52 16.87 34.49
CA LYS A 214 1.91 18.03 35.30
C LYS A 214 2.84 17.62 36.46
N ALA A 215 3.89 18.43 36.65
CA ALA A 215 4.71 18.73 37.85
C ALA A 215 4.96 17.67 38.93
N GLU A 216 6.24 17.45 39.29
CA GLU A 216 6.79 17.86 40.59
C GLU A 216 8.33 17.90 40.53
N GLU A 217 8.90 18.90 41.19
CA GLU A 217 10.32 19.24 41.30
C GLU A 217 10.91 18.50 42.51
N VAL A 218 12.01 17.75 42.33
CA VAL A 218 12.78 17.23 43.48
C VAL A 218 14.29 17.33 43.19
N GLN A 219 14.95 17.95 44.16
CA GLN A 219 16.38 18.25 44.31
C GLN A 219 17.32 17.06 44.07
N GLU A 220 18.52 17.38 43.59
CA GLU A 220 19.70 16.50 43.67
C GLU A 220 20.08 16.26 45.14
N PRO A 221 20.44 15.01 45.51
CA PRO A 221 21.61 14.88 46.38
C PRO A 221 22.53 13.70 46.06
N SER A 222 23.81 13.98 46.28
CA SER A 222 24.93 13.13 46.73
C SER A 222 24.97 11.63 46.38
N LEU A 223 26.08 11.27 45.74
CA LEU A 223 26.62 9.91 45.60
C LEU A 223 26.57 9.12 46.90
N ASP A 224 25.64 8.15 46.97
CA ASP A 224 25.67 7.10 47.97
C ASP A 224 25.90 5.73 47.31
N SER A 225 26.62 4.88 48.01
CA SER A 225 27.19 3.60 47.53
C SER A 225 26.16 2.48 47.30
N SER A 226 24.87 2.82 47.31
CA SER A 226 23.71 1.94 47.17
C SER A 226 23.21 1.76 45.73
N GLU A 227 23.80 2.46 44.74
CA GLU A 227 23.37 2.39 43.34
C GLU A 227 24.00 1.25 42.51
N LEU A 228 24.73 0.31 43.11
CA LEU A 228 25.44 -0.74 42.36
C LEU A 228 24.88 -2.13 42.68
N CYS A 229 24.67 -2.94 41.64
CA CYS A 229 24.23 -4.32 41.80
C CYS A 229 25.28 -5.10 42.60
N PRO A 230 24.92 -5.79 43.70
CA PRO A 230 25.88 -6.56 44.50
C PRO A 230 26.50 -7.72 43.71
N ASN A 231 25.81 -8.22 42.67
CA ASN A 231 26.27 -9.35 41.88
C ASN A 231 27.21 -8.95 40.72
N CYS A 232 26.80 -7.97 39.91
CA CYS A 232 27.56 -7.59 38.70
C CYS A 232 28.17 -6.18 38.73
N LYS A 233 27.97 -5.41 39.80
CA LYS A 233 28.43 -4.02 39.98
C LYS A 233 27.92 -3.05 38.90
N ALA A 234 26.89 -3.42 38.16
CA ALA A 234 26.23 -2.50 37.23
C ALA A 234 25.38 -1.49 38.00
N LYS A 235 25.25 -0.27 37.45
CA LYS A 235 24.40 0.78 38.04
C LYS A 235 22.93 0.35 38.02
N LEU A 236 22.28 0.40 39.17
CA LEU A 236 20.88 0.07 39.35
C LEU A 236 20.01 1.27 38.96
N VAL A 237 18.90 0.96 38.29
CA VAL A 237 17.87 1.96 37.97
C VAL A 237 16.87 1.95 39.14
N PRO A 238 16.60 3.09 39.78
CA PRO A 238 15.67 3.16 40.91
C PRO A 238 14.27 2.72 40.49
N GLY A 239 13.63 1.86 41.29
CA GLY A 239 12.29 1.32 41.05
C GLY A 239 12.23 -0.05 40.36
N ASN A 240 13.37 -0.63 39.98
CA ASN A 240 13.41 -2.00 39.43
C ASN A 240 13.65 -3.04 40.53
N GLU A 241 12.82 -4.10 40.56
CA GLU A 241 12.98 -5.24 41.47
C GLU A 241 14.15 -6.18 41.07
N PHE A 242 14.63 -6.06 39.83
CA PHE A 242 15.69 -6.89 39.26
C PHE A 242 16.75 -6.07 38.54
N CYS A 243 18.00 -6.54 38.58
CA CYS A 243 19.10 -5.94 37.83
C CYS A 243 18.91 -6.14 36.33
N THR A 244 18.92 -5.05 35.56
CA THR A 244 18.75 -5.07 34.10
C THR A 244 19.93 -5.69 33.34
N ASN A 245 21.08 -5.89 34.00
CA ASN A 245 22.28 -6.44 33.37
C ASN A 245 22.45 -7.94 33.66
N CYS A 246 22.20 -8.39 34.90
CA CYS A 246 22.42 -9.80 35.28
C CYS A 246 21.17 -10.56 35.72
N GLY A 247 20.01 -9.89 35.83
CA GLY A 247 18.75 -10.52 36.23
C GLY A 247 18.64 -10.90 37.71
N SER A 248 19.64 -10.61 38.54
CA SER A 248 19.57 -10.86 39.98
C SER A 248 18.53 -9.96 40.65
N ALA A 249 17.78 -10.52 41.61
CA ALA A 249 16.83 -9.79 42.43
C ALA A 249 17.58 -8.78 43.31
N ILE A 250 17.03 -7.57 43.44
CA ILE A 250 17.59 -6.50 44.24
C ILE A 250 16.73 -6.39 45.50
N GLU A 251 17.28 -6.74 46.66
CA GLU A 251 16.60 -6.49 47.92
C GLU A 251 16.67 -5.00 48.24
N ALA A 252 15.57 -4.29 47.98
CA ALA A 252 15.39 -2.92 48.42
C ALA A 252 15.26 -2.93 49.96
N LYS A 253 16.11 -2.16 50.64
CA LYS A 253 16.10 -2.01 52.09
C LYS A 253 15.44 -0.69 52.49
#